data_AF-A0A1F8PZR8-F1
#
_entry.id   AF-A0A1F8PZR8-F1
#
_cell.length_a   1.000
_cell.length_b   1.000
_cell.length_c   1.000
_cell.angle_alpha   90.00
_cell.angle_beta   90.00
_cell.angle_gamma   90.00
#
_symmetry.space_group_name_H-M   'P 1'
#
loop_
_entity.id
_entity.type
_entity.pdbx_description
1 polymer ?
#
loop_
_entity_poly.entity_id
_entity_poly.type
_entity_poly.pdbx_seq_one_letter_code
_entity_poly.pdbx_strand_id
1 'polypeptide(L)'
;MPNTPLHIPLINPNEIEAQVTAIHIREGQRVAQGDPICSLETTKSSFEITAPHDGYVVGIQARTGQRVIANDIFCYVAELPDWLPPENPVQASAEPAAEVPAGIRITQPALILAHQNKIDLQLFSTEHLITEKLVQAELNKRDQSEITLPQGEFAPTDIVVYGGGGHGKSIIELVRAVGKYSPKGIVDDSIPSGEQILGVPVLGNYDLLSVLRANGLRLAANAVGGIGNVALRVKVFQRIAESELICPELVHPSAFLEASARISAGTQIMPFAYVGSEAVVGFGVIVNTGAIISHDCVLEDYVNISPGAILAGEVHVGSGALIGMGVTVNLQVRIGSGARIGNGATVKADVPEQAVVRAGSAWPV
;
A
#
# COMPACT_ATOMS: atom_id res chain seq x y z
N MET A 1 20.08 -24.17 19.95
CA MET A 1 18.87 -23.34 19.66
C MET A 1 19.22 -22.39 18.53
N PRO A 2 18.29 -21.88 17.70
CA PRO A 2 18.68 -20.93 16.65
C PRO A 2 19.27 -19.66 17.28
N ASN A 3 20.31 -19.09 16.67
CA ASN A 3 20.83 -17.78 17.04
C ASN A 3 19.78 -16.73 16.67
N THR A 4 19.16 -16.11 17.67
CA THR A 4 17.95 -15.31 17.48
C THR A 4 18.30 -13.83 17.33
N PRO A 5 17.90 -13.17 16.23
CA PRO A 5 18.03 -11.72 16.11
C PRO A 5 17.03 -11.05 17.06
N LEU A 6 17.52 -10.07 17.82
CA LEU A 6 16.71 -9.27 18.71
C LEU A 6 16.41 -7.93 18.03
N HIS A 7 15.17 -7.78 17.58
CA HIS A 7 14.73 -6.59 16.86
C HIS A 7 14.25 -5.50 17.81
N ILE A 8 14.42 -4.25 17.39
CA ILE A 8 13.82 -3.08 18.04
C ILE A 8 12.30 -3.13 17.81
N PRO A 9 11.47 -3.18 18.85
CA PRO A 9 10.03 -3.26 18.70
C PRO A 9 9.45 -1.92 18.27
N LEU A 10 8.31 -1.96 17.57
CA LEU A 10 7.50 -0.76 17.33
C LEU A 10 6.75 -0.40 18.63
N ILE A 11 7.29 0.57 19.38
CA ILE A 11 6.74 0.99 20.69
C ILE A 11 5.46 1.82 20.51
N ASN A 12 5.39 2.63 19.46
CA ASN A 12 4.26 3.52 19.18
C ASN A 12 3.88 3.43 17.69
N PRO A 13 2.62 3.12 17.33
CA PRO A 13 2.20 3.01 15.93
C PRO A 13 2.42 4.27 15.07
N ASN A 14 2.57 5.44 15.71
CA ASN A 14 2.78 6.72 15.03
C ASN A 14 4.24 7.22 15.11
N GLU A 15 5.15 6.47 15.74
CA GLU A 15 6.54 6.86 15.95
C GLU A 15 7.45 5.63 15.78
N ILE A 16 8.12 5.56 14.63
CA ILE A 16 8.99 4.42 14.27
C ILE A 16 10.40 4.53 14.86
N GLU A 17 10.75 5.68 15.42
CA GLU A 17 12.03 5.92 16.09
C GLU A 17 11.88 5.77 17.61
N ALA A 18 12.90 5.21 18.26
CA ALA A 18 13.04 5.22 19.71
C ALA A 18 14.48 5.60 20.09
N GLN A 19 14.67 6.26 21.22
CA GLN A 19 15.98 6.56 21.76
C GLN A 19 16.42 5.46 22.74
N VAL A 20 17.64 4.96 22.60
CA VAL A 20 18.24 4.02 23.56
C VAL A 20 18.62 4.80 24.82
N THR A 21 17.90 4.60 25.92
CA THR A 21 18.17 5.31 27.18
C THR A 21 19.18 4.58 28.06
N ALA A 22 19.24 3.26 27.98
CA ALA A 22 20.22 2.44 28.68
C ALA A 22 20.49 1.12 27.94
N ILE A 23 21.73 0.64 28.00
CA ILE A 23 22.12 -0.71 27.58
C ILE A 23 22.61 -1.44 28.82
N HIS A 24 21.97 -2.57 29.16
CA HIS A 24 22.19 -3.30 30.42
C HIS A 24 23.15 -4.48 30.29
N ILE A 25 23.64 -4.70 29.07
CA ILE A 25 24.46 -5.85 28.67
C ILE A 25 25.78 -5.42 28.01
N ARG A 26 26.69 -6.39 27.83
CA ARG A 26 27.95 -6.24 27.11
C ARG A 26 28.11 -7.34 26.07
N GLU A 27 28.93 -7.06 25.06
CA GLU A 27 29.31 -8.04 24.05
C GLU A 27 29.93 -9.29 24.70
N GLY A 28 29.48 -10.47 24.29
CA GLY A 28 29.88 -11.77 24.84
C GLY A 28 29.29 -12.11 26.22
N GLN A 29 28.41 -11.27 26.78
CA GLN A 29 27.78 -11.55 28.08
C GLN A 29 26.76 -12.70 27.98
N ARG A 30 26.80 -13.61 28.94
CA ARG A 30 25.75 -14.63 29.09
C ARG A 30 24.50 -14.02 29.75
N VAL A 31 23.34 -14.28 29.15
CA VAL A 31 22.01 -13.83 29.62
C VAL A 31 21.09 -15.04 29.80
N ALA A 32 20.18 -14.95 30.77
CA ALA A 32 19.06 -15.87 30.95
C ALA A 32 17.79 -15.29 30.33
N GLN A 33 16.82 -16.15 30.00
CA GLN A 33 15.50 -15.70 29.52
C GLN A 33 14.88 -14.67 30.48
N GLY A 34 14.48 -13.52 29.93
CA GLY A 34 13.88 -12.42 30.69
C GLY A 34 14.88 -11.40 31.23
N ASP A 35 16.19 -11.63 31.11
CA ASP A 35 17.19 -10.64 31.51
C ASP A 35 17.06 -9.35 30.66
N PRO A 36 17.19 -8.16 31.27
CA PRO A 36 17.09 -6.91 30.54
C PRO A 36 18.28 -6.71 29.60
N ILE A 37 17.99 -6.32 28.36
CA ILE A 37 18.98 -6.04 27.31
C ILE A 37 19.19 -4.54 27.20
N CYS A 38 18.12 -3.78 26.95
CA CYS A 38 18.19 -2.33 26.83
C CYS A 38 16.84 -1.67 27.11
N SER A 39 16.89 -0.40 27.46
CA SER A 39 15.73 0.46 27.66
C SER A 39 15.64 1.45 26.49
N LEU A 40 14.42 1.59 25.97
CA LEU A 40 14.06 2.45 24.86
C LEU A 40 13.03 3.48 25.32
N GLU A 41 13.07 4.66 24.73
CA GLU A 41 12.11 5.73 24.98
C GLU A 41 11.64 6.36 23.68
N THR A 42 10.34 6.63 23.60
CA THR A 42 9.69 7.43 22.57
C THR A 42 9.12 8.69 23.21
N THR A 43 8.59 9.61 22.41
CA THR A 43 7.96 10.83 22.97
C THR A 43 6.77 10.57 23.91
N LYS A 44 6.19 9.37 23.89
CA LYS A 44 4.96 9.03 24.63
C LYS A 44 5.10 7.84 25.59
N SER A 45 6.14 7.03 25.48
CA SER A 45 6.26 5.77 26.22
C SER A 45 7.70 5.28 26.30
N SER A 46 8.03 4.59 27.38
CA SER A 46 9.29 3.85 27.55
C SER A 46 9.03 2.35 27.46
N PHE A 47 10.00 1.59 26.94
CA PHE A 47 9.89 0.15 26.73
C PHE A 47 11.23 -0.53 27.06
N GLU A 48 11.18 -1.75 27.59
CA GLU A 48 12.37 -2.54 27.92
C GLU A 48 12.42 -3.81 27.08
N ILE A 49 13.53 -4.03 26.39
CA ILE A 49 13.78 -5.26 25.65
C ILE A 49 14.45 -6.26 26.61
N THR A 50 13.96 -7.49 26.62
CA THR A 50 14.49 -8.59 27.43
C THR A 50 14.95 -9.76 26.56
N ALA A 51 15.83 -10.60 27.11
CA ALA A 51 16.36 -11.76 26.43
C ALA A 51 15.24 -12.80 26.16
N PRO A 52 15.06 -13.26 24.90
CA PRO A 52 13.99 -14.20 24.57
C PRO A 52 14.25 -15.63 25.08
N HIS A 53 15.51 -15.98 25.31
CA HIS A 53 15.98 -17.26 25.84
C HIS A 53 17.39 -17.12 26.42
N ASP A 54 17.89 -18.16 27.07
CA ASP A 54 19.27 -18.24 27.54
C ASP A 54 20.26 -18.21 26.36
N GLY A 55 21.38 -17.51 26.51
CA GLY A 55 22.42 -17.45 25.49
C GLY A 55 23.51 -16.42 25.76
N TYR A 56 24.27 -16.08 24.72
CA TYR A 56 25.31 -15.05 24.73
C TYR A 56 24.92 -13.91 23.82
N VAL A 57 25.09 -12.68 24.30
CA VAL A 57 24.83 -11.49 23.49
C VAL A 57 25.98 -11.25 22.53
N VAL A 58 25.67 -11.14 21.25
CA VAL A 58 26.64 -10.86 20.19
C VAL A 58 26.10 -9.86 19.17
N GLY A 59 26.97 -9.07 18.58
CA GLY A 59 26.67 -8.09 17.54
C GLY A 59 25.80 -6.92 18.00
N ILE A 60 26.08 -6.29 19.15
CA ILE A 60 25.35 -5.08 19.57
C ILE A 60 25.55 -3.94 18.54
N GLN A 61 24.47 -3.46 17.93
CA GLN A 61 24.50 -2.48 16.82
C GLN A 61 24.13 -1.04 17.21
N ALA A 62 23.87 -0.78 18.48
CA ALA A 62 23.44 0.54 18.98
C ALA A 62 24.24 1.02 20.20
N ARG A 63 24.18 2.33 20.46
CA ARG A 63 24.82 2.98 21.61
C ARG A 63 23.79 3.72 22.47
N THR A 64 24.06 3.85 23.77
CA THR A 64 23.26 4.70 24.65
C THR A 64 23.19 6.13 24.11
N GLY A 65 21.98 6.69 24.04
CA GLY A 65 21.67 8.01 23.49
C GLY A 65 21.34 8.01 21.99
N GLN A 66 21.62 6.93 21.25
CA GLN A 66 21.32 6.81 19.82
C GLN A 66 19.82 6.65 19.57
N ARG A 67 19.33 7.25 18.48
CA ARG A 67 18.00 6.94 17.93
C ARG A 67 18.08 5.72 17.03
N VAL A 68 17.15 4.79 17.23
CA VAL A 68 17.07 3.51 16.54
C VAL A 68 15.68 3.32 15.93
N ILE A 69 15.57 2.57 14.85
CA ILE A 69 14.33 2.40 14.08
C ILE A 69 13.69 1.05 14.40
N ALA A 70 12.37 1.00 14.50
CA ALA A 70 11.63 -0.24 14.68
C ALA A 70 11.96 -1.27 13.57
N ASN A 71 12.06 -2.54 13.96
CA ASN A 71 12.51 -3.70 13.19
C ASN A 71 14.01 -3.78 12.85
N ASP A 72 14.83 -2.77 13.14
CA ASP A 72 16.28 -2.92 13.06
C ASP A 72 16.78 -3.92 14.12
N ILE A 73 17.89 -4.60 13.82
CA ILE A 73 18.49 -5.56 14.75
C ILE A 73 19.29 -4.80 15.80
N PHE A 74 18.94 -4.97 17.07
CA PHE A 74 19.70 -4.41 18.18
C PHE A 74 20.94 -5.26 18.48
N CYS A 75 20.76 -6.57 18.61
CA CYS A 75 21.82 -7.56 18.81
C CYS A 75 21.29 -8.96 18.47
N TYR A 76 22.11 -9.99 18.69
CA TYR A 76 21.71 -11.39 18.64
C TYR A 76 21.88 -12.04 20.01
N VAL A 77 21.04 -13.04 20.30
CA VAL A 77 21.25 -13.97 21.41
C VAL A 77 21.64 -15.31 20.80
N ALA A 78 22.92 -15.64 20.89
CA ALA A 78 23.53 -16.81 20.26
C ALA A 78 23.83 -17.92 21.27
N GLU A 79 24.02 -19.14 20.77
CA GLU A 79 24.37 -20.31 21.60
C GLU A 79 25.83 -20.26 22.09
N LEU A 80 26.72 -19.65 21.31
CA LEU A 80 28.16 -19.54 21.60
C LEU A 80 28.59 -18.06 21.60
N PRO A 81 29.54 -17.66 22.48
CA PRO A 81 30.01 -16.28 22.56
C PRO A 81 30.82 -15.84 21.33
N ASP A 82 31.44 -16.79 20.62
CA ASP A 82 32.27 -16.52 19.44
C ASP A 82 31.48 -16.62 18.12
N TRP A 83 30.15 -16.76 18.20
CA TRP A 83 29.32 -16.79 17.01
C TRP A 83 29.26 -15.39 16.38
N LEU A 84 29.63 -15.31 15.10
CA LEU A 84 29.60 -14.07 14.33
C LEU A 84 28.25 -13.93 13.63
N PRO A 85 27.58 -12.77 13.74
CA PRO A 85 26.36 -12.51 13.01
C PRO A 85 26.63 -12.50 11.49
N PRO A 86 25.66 -12.93 10.67
CA PRO A 86 25.77 -12.85 9.22
C PRO A 86 25.99 -11.40 8.78
N GLU A 87 26.89 -11.19 7.81
CA GLU A 87 27.14 -9.86 7.23
C GLU A 87 25.82 -9.27 6.72
N ASN A 88 25.41 -8.15 7.32
CA ASN A 88 24.18 -7.47 6.96
C ASN A 88 24.46 -6.62 5.70
N PRO A 89 23.70 -6.75 4.59
CA PRO A 89 23.90 -5.94 3.38
C PRO A 89 23.77 -4.42 3.60
N VAL A 90 23.29 -4.00 4.78
CA VAL A 90 23.10 -2.59 5.17
C VAL A 90 24.36 -1.97 5.80
N GLN A 91 25.42 -2.75 6.07
CA GLN A 91 26.67 -2.25 6.68
C GLN A 91 27.91 -2.30 5.76
N ALA A 92 27.73 -2.39 4.44
CA ALA A 92 28.81 -2.26 3.46
C ALA A 92 28.77 -0.90 2.73
N SER A 93 28.78 0.21 3.48
CA SER A 93 29.35 1.50 3.09
C SER A 93 29.08 2.55 4.18
N ALA A 94 29.90 2.58 5.22
CA ALA A 94 30.25 3.88 5.79
C ALA A 94 31.20 4.56 4.79
N GLU A 95 30.65 5.00 3.66
CA GLU A 95 31.28 6.09 2.92
C GLU A 95 31.25 7.32 3.84
N PRO A 96 32.31 8.16 3.83
CA PRO A 96 32.34 9.36 4.65
C PRO A 96 31.04 10.14 4.41
N ALA A 97 30.40 10.56 5.50
CA ALA A 97 29.20 11.39 5.47
C ALA A 97 29.37 12.43 4.36
N ALA A 98 28.59 12.29 3.29
CA ALA A 98 28.72 13.17 2.15
C ALA A 98 28.54 14.60 2.64
N GLU A 99 29.54 15.44 2.38
CA GLU A 99 29.58 16.81 2.89
C GLU A 99 28.35 17.55 2.41
N VAL A 100 27.42 17.81 3.33
CA VAL A 100 26.31 18.72 3.10
C VAL A 100 26.92 20.12 2.96
N PRO A 101 26.72 20.82 1.82
CA PRO A 101 27.26 22.17 1.65
C PRO A 101 26.83 23.10 2.79
N ALA A 102 27.73 23.97 3.23
CA ALA A 102 27.50 24.85 4.36
C ALA A 102 26.22 25.70 4.16
N GLY A 103 25.28 25.61 5.12
CA GLY A 103 24.02 26.35 5.10
C GLY A 103 22.80 25.56 4.59
N ILE A 104 22.99 24.33 4.09
CA ILE A 104 21.88 23.46 3.69
C ILE A 104 21.37 22.66 4.88
N ARG A 105 20.08 22.79 5.19
CA ARG A 105 19.38 21.97 6.20
C ARG A 105 18.64 20.85 5.48
N ILE A 106 19.06 19.60 5.64
CA ILE A 106 18.47 18.44 4.95
C ILE A 106 18.22 17.28 5.92
N THR A 107 17.11 16.54 5.75
CA THR A 107 16.82 15.32 6.53
C THR A 107 17.64 14.13 6.02
N GLN A 108 17.97 13.16 6.89
CA GLN A 108 18.76 11.99 6.50
C GLN A 108 18.15 11.17 5.34
N PRO A 109 16.82 10.89 5.31
CA PRO A 109 16.21 10.20 4.18
C PRO A 109 16.32 10.99 2.87
N ALA A 110 16.16 12.31 2.93
CA ALA A 110 16.32 13.20 1.78
C ALA A 110 17.76 13.20 1.22
N LEU A 111 18.76 13.20 2.11
CA LEU A 111 20.16 13.17 1.72
C LEU A 111 20.51 11.85 1.04
N ILE A 112 20.05 10.72 1.60
CA ILE A 112 20.22 9.40 1.01
C ILE A 112 19.57 9.35 -0.38
N LEU A 113 18.31 9.79 -0.48
CA LEU A 113 17.55 9.81 -1.73
C LEU A 113 18.21 10.70 -2.80
N ALA A 114 18.71 11.88 -2.41
CA ALA A 114 19.41 12.80 -3.30
C ALA A 114 20.73 12.19 -3.81
N HIS A 115 21.50 11.54 -2.94
CA HIS A 115 22.76 10.87 -3.32
C HIS A 115 22.54 9.70 -4.26
N GLN A 116 21.60 8.81 -3.93
CA GLN A 116 21.26 7.65 -4.76
C GLN A 116 20.90 8.05 -6.19
N ASN A 117 20.23 9.19 -6.34
CA ASN A 117 19.76 9.68 -7.64
C ASN A 117 20.62 10.83 -8.21
N LYS A 118 21.81 11.08 -7.63
CA LYS A 118 22.77 12.11 -8.07
C LYS A 118 22.11 13.48 -8.28
N ILE A 119 21.28 13.91 -7.33
CA ILE A 119 20.70 15.27 -7.32
C ILE A 119 21.70 16.25 -6.73
N ASP A 120 21.91 17.37 -7.42
CA ASP A 120 22.68 18.49 -6.89
C ASP A 120 21.90 19.19 -5.76
N LEU A 121 22.45 19.14 -4.55
CA LEU A 121 21.83 19.75 -3.36
C LEU A 121 21.75 21.28 -3.46
N GLN A 122 22.54 21.92 -4.34
CA GLN A 122 22.47 23.37 -4.57
C GLN A 122 21.18 23.81 -5.28
N LEU A 123 20.39 22.88 -5.82
CA LEU A 123 19.09 23.15 -6.44
C LEU A 123 18.02 23.56 -5.42
N PHE A 124 18.25 23.29 -4.13
CA PHE A 124 17.27 23.56 -3.07
C PHE A 124 17.61 24.85 -2.31
N SER A 125 16.56 25.58 -1.91
CA SER A 125 16.70 26.79 -1.09
C SER A 125 17.35 26.47 0.26
N THR A 126 18.34 27.29 0.64
CA THR A 126 19.03 27.21 1.94
C THR A 126 18.18 27.71 3.12
N GLU A 127 17.05 28.37 2.86
CA GLU A 127 16.20 28.95 3.91
C GLU A 127 15.31 27.91 4.63
N HIS A 128 15.07 26.75 4.00
CA HIS A 128 14.08 25.77 4.46
C HIS A 128 14.69 24.36 4.59
N LEU A 129 14.09 23.54 5.47
CA LEU A 129 14.50 22.14 5.63
C LEU A 129 14.14 21.32 4.38
N ILE A 130 15.16 20.80 3.71
CA ILE A 130 15.00 19.85 2.60
C ILE A 130 14.56 18.50 3.17
N THR A 131 13.33 18.13 2.87
CA THR A 131 12.71 16.85 3.27
C THR A 131 12.73 15.86 2.12
N GLU A 132 12.52 14.58 2.42
CA GLU A 132 12.48 13.52 1.42
C GLU A 132 11.45 13.81 0.32
N LYS A 133 10.30 14.38 0.72
CA LYS A 133 9.25 14.83 -0.19
C LYS A 133 9.72 15.91 -1.18
N LEU A 134 10.60 16.83 -0.76
CA LEU A 134 11.13 17.88 -1.65
C LEU A 134 12.13 17.29 -2.65
N VAL A 135 12.99 16.37 -2.20
CA VAL A 135 13.92 15.65 -3.07
C VAL A 135 13.16 14.78 -4.07
N GLN A 136 12.11 14.08 -3.62
CA GLN A 136 11.22 13.31 -4.49
C GLN A 136 10.49 14.21 -5.50
N ALA A 137 10.06 15.41 -5.11
CA ALA A 137 9.45 16.36 -6.03
C ALA A 137 10.44 16.84 -7.11
N GLU A 138 11.71 17.01 -6.77
CA GLU A 138 12.75 17.40 -7.74
C GLU A 138 13.14 16.25 -8.67
N LEU A 139 13.18 15.01 -8.16
CA LEU A 139 13.28 13.81 -9.00
C LEU A 139 12.15 13.74 -10.00
N ASN A 140 10.92 13.97 -9.53
CA ASN A 140 9.75 13.95 -10.39
C ASN A 140 9.81 15.02 -11.48
N LYS A 141 10.39 16.21 -11.22
CA LYS A 141 10.63 17.24 -12.26
C LYS A 141 11.73 16.83 -13.24
N ARG A 142 12.78 16.14 -12.77
CA ARG A 142 13.87 15.65 -13.62
C ARG A 142 13.36 14.54 -14.55
N ASP A 143 12.56 13.62 -14.04
CA ASP A 143 11.86 12.59 -14.82
C ASP A 143 10.84 13.19 -15.79
N GLN A 144 10.22 14.33 -15.45
CA GLN A 144 9.33 15.06 -16.37
C GLN A 144 10.05 15.54 -17.64
N SER A 145 11.38 15.71 -17.62
CA SER A 145 12.15 16.13 -18.80
C SER A 145 12.51 14.98 -19.76
N GLU A 146 12.34 13.72 -19.34
CA GLU A 146 12.54 12.51 -20.16
C GLU A 146 11.24 11.74 -20.47
N ILE A 147 10.06 12.35 -20.24
CA ILE A 147 8.77 11.71 -20.55
C ILE A 147 8.68 11.44 -22.05
N THR A 148 8.93 10.19 -22.42
CA THR A 148 8.62 9.69 -23.76
C THR A 148 7.15 9.30 -23.76
N LEU A 149 6.29 10.26 -24.10
CA LEU A 149 4.89 9.95 -24.39
C LEU A 149 4.82 9.00 -25.60
N PRO A 150 3.82 8.11 -25.66
CA PRO A 150 3.56 7.34 -26.86
C PRO A 150 3.48 8.27 -28.08
N GLN A 151 4.21 7.96 -29.15
CA GLN A 151 4.16 8.75 -30.38
C GLN A 151 2.82 8.52 -31.10
N GLY A 152 2.10 9.60 -31.43
CA GLY A 152 0.83 9.58 -32.15
C GLY A 152 -0.35 10.10 -31.33
N GLU A 153 -1.50 10.31 -31.99
CA GLU A 153 -2.75 10.68 -31.31
C GLU A 153 -3.33 9.48 -30.55
N PHE A 154 -3.85 9.72 -29.33
CA PHE A 154 -4.56 8.69 -28.57
C PHE A 154 -5.86 8.30 -29.27
N ALA A 155 -6.09 7.00 -29.44
CA ALA A 155 -7.36 6.49 -29.90
C ALA A 155 -8.45 6.62 -28.81
N PRO A 156 -9.75 6.67 -29.16
CA PRO A 156 -10.83 6.73 -28.18
C PRO A 156 -10.86 5.56 -27.17
N THR A 157 -10.23 4.43 -27.53
CA THR A 157 -10.12 3.21 -26.73
C THR A 157 -8.84 3.13 -25.89
N ASP A 158 -7.95 4.12 -26.01
CA ASP A 158 -6.72 4.15 -25.25
C ASP A 158 -7.01 4.54 -23.80
N ILE A 159 -6.41 3.80 -22.88
CA ILE A 159 -6.61 3.95 -21.44
C ILE A 159 -5.26 4.00 -20.71
N VAL A 160 -5.16 4.88 -19.73
CA VAL A 160 -4.05 4.89 -18.77
C VAL A 160 -4.47 4.15 -17.50
N VAL A 161 -3.54 3.43 -16.87
CA VAL A 161 -3.79 2.76 -15.59
C VAL A 161 -3.14 3.58 -14.47
N TYR A 162 -3.92 4.05 -13.51
CA TYR A 162 -3.36 4.72 -12.33
C TYR A 162 -3.07 3.69 -11.24
N GLY A 163 -1.79 3.43 -10.98
CA GLY A 163 -1.29 2.50 -9.97
C GLY A 163 -0.69 1.24 -10.57
N GLY A 164 0.61 1.05 -10.37
CA GLY A 164 1.41 -0.06 -10.89
C GLY A 164 1.66 -1.21 -9.89
N GLY A 165 1.05 -1.16 -8.70
CA GLY A 165 1.20 -2.19 -7.66
C GLY A 165 0.54 -3.54 -7.98
N GLY A 166 0.34 -4.36 -6.94
CA GLY A 166 -0.24 -5.71 -7.09
C GLY A 166 -1.64 -5.72 -7.73
N HIS A 167 -2.53 -4.81 -7.33
CA HIS A 167 -3.84 -4.62 -7.98
C HIS A 167 -3.68 -4.03 -9.39
N GLY A 168 -2.71 -3.12 -9.58
CA GLY A 168 -2.24 -2.60 -10.88
C GLY A 168 -2.07 -3.68 -11.93
N LYS A 169 -1.30 -4.71 -11.60
CA LYS A 169 -1.07 -5.88 -12.48
C LYS A 169 -2.39 -6.56 -12.88
N SER A 170 -3.31 -6.73 -11.93
CA SER A 170 -4.61 -7.35 -12.18
C SER A 170 -5.50 -6.50 -13.10
N ILE A 171 -5.45 -5.17 -12.95
CA ILE A 171 -6.22 -4.25 -13.80
C ILE A 171 -5.65 -4.15 -15.21
N ILE A 172 -4.33 -4.22 -15.39
CA ILE A 172 -3.71 -4.30 -16.72
C ILE A 172 -4.21 -5.55 -17.47
N GLU A 173 -4.20 -6.71 -16.81
CA GLU A 173 -4.72 -7.94 -17.39
C GLU A 173 -6.23 -7.89 -17.63
N LEU A 174 -7.01 -7.28 -16.73
CA LEU A 174 -8.44 -7.06 -16.93
C LEU A 174 -8.72 -6.22 -18.18
N VAL A 175 -8.02 -5.08 -18.34
CA VAL A 175 -8.15 -4.20 -19.51
C VAL A 175 -7.85 -4.97 -20.80
N ARG A 176 -6.79 -5.79 -20.81
CA ARG A 176 -6.45 -6.67 -21.96
C ARG A 176 -7.53 -7.70 -22.24
N ALA A 177 -8.02 -8.39 -21.21
CA ALA A 177 -9.03 -9.44 -21.34
C ALA A 177 -10.38 -8.90 -21.82
N VAL A 178 -10.76 -7.69 -21.39
CA VAL A 178 -11.96 -6.99 -21.90
C VAL A 178 -11.87 -6.81 -23.43
N GLY A 179 -10.66 -6.64 -23.98
CA GLY A 179 -10.41 -6.56 -25.43
C GLY A 179 -10.93 -5.29 -26.11
N LYS A 180 -11.60 -4.39 -25.37
CA LYS A 180 -12.14 -3.11 -25.88
C LYS A 180 -11.18 -1.94 -25.72
N TYR A 181 -10.18 -2.06 -24.86
CA TYR A 181 -9.31 -0.97 -24.45
C TYR A 181 -7.84 -1.35 -24.60
N SER A 182 -6.98 -0.35 -24.86
CA SER A 182 -5.53 -0.53 -24.97
C SER A 182 -4.82 0.20 -23.83
N PRO A 183 -4.13 -0.49 -22.91
CA PRO A 183 -3.36 0.16 -21.86
C PRO A 183 -2.12 0.82 -22.48
N LYS A 184 -2.07 2.15 -22.52
CA LYS A 184 -0.97 2.92 -23.15
C LYS A 184 0.13 3.32 -22.18
N GLY A 185 -0.13 3.23 -20.89
CA GLY A 185 0.84 3.54 -19.87
C GLY A 185 0.26 3.45 -18.46
N ILE A 186 1.15 3.59 -17.49
CA ILE A 186 0.84 3.62 -16.08
C ILE A 186 1.21 4.98 -15.51
N VAL A 187 0.34 5.51 -14.66
CA VAL A 187 0.66 6.65 -13.80
C VAL A 187 0.79 6.13 -12.37
N ASP A 188 1.93 6.36 -11.74
CA ASP A 188 2.20 5.95 -10.37
C ASP A 188 3.08 6.98 -9.66
N ASP A 189 2.75 7.31 -8.41
CA ASP A 189 3.47 8.34 -7.64
C ASP A 189 4.73 7.78 -6.95
N SER A 190 4.91 6.46 -6.95
CA SER A 190 5.98 5.76 -6.22
C SER A 190 6.87 4.90 -7.12
N ILE A 191 6.44 4.60 -8.35
CA ILE A 191 7.23 3.83 -9.30
C ILE A 191 7.88 4.81 -10.31
N PRO A 192 9.21 4.75 -10.50
CA PRO A 192 9.91 5.64 -11.43
C PRO A 192 9.39 5.56 -12.87
N SER A 193 9.51 6.66 -13.61
CA SER A 193 9.20 6.68 -15.05
C SER A 193 10.11 5.73 -15.83
N GLY A 194 9.60 5.14 -16.91
CA GLY A 194 10.32 4.19 -17.77
C GLY A 194 10.28 2.73 -17.30
N GLU A 195 9.98 2.47 -16.03
CA GLU A 195 9.74 1.11 -15.51
C GLU A 195 8.64 0.39 -16.29
N GLN A 196 8.74 -0.94 -16.38
CA GLN A 196 7.82 -1.76 -17.16
C GLN A 196 7.04 -2.71 -16.26
N ILE A 197 5.72 -2.61 -16.26
CA ILE A 197 4.85 -3.53 -15.52
C ILE A 197 4.03 -4.31 -16.52
N LEU A 198 4.29 -5.62 -16.61
CA LEU A 198 3.66 -6.51 -17.59
C LEU A 198 3.79 -5.99 -19.04
N GLY A 199 4.89 -5.29 -19.35
CA GLY A 199 5.14 -4.68 -20.66
C GLY A 199 4.36 -3.39 -20.93
N VAL A 200 3.79 -2.75 -19.90
CA VAL A 200 3.22 -1.40 -19.98
C VAL A 200 4.17 -0.42 -19.28
N PRO A 201 4.59 0.67 -19.94
CA PRO A 201 5.50 1.65 -19.36
C PRO A 201 4.83 2.48 -18.27
N VAL A 202 5.56 2.74 -17.19
CA VAL A 202 5.25 3.82 -16.25
C VAL A 202 5.66 5.13 -16.92
N LEU A 203 4.68 6.01 -17.14
CA LEU A 203 4.89 7.27 -17.85
C LEU A 203 5.32 8.40 -16.90
N GLY A 204 5.02 8.26 -15.61
CA GLY A 204 5.28 9.25 -14.58
C GLY A 204 4.22 9.24 -13.48
N ASN A 205 4.09 10.36 -12.79
CA ASN A 205 3.23 10.54 -11.63
C ASN A 205 1.90 11.23 -11.98
N TYR A 206 1.10 11.54 -10.96
CA TYR A 206 -0.18 12.25 -11.07
C TYR A 206 -0.19 13.45 -12.03
N ASP A 207 0.86 14.29 -12.01
CA ASP A 207 0.90 15.55 -12.75
C ASP A 207 0.74 15.32 -14.27
N LEU A 208 1.11 14.13 -14.74
CA LEU A 208 1.05 13.74 -16.12
C LEU A 208 -0.38 13.55 -16.65
N LEU A 209 -1.38 13.31 -15.78
CA LEU A 209 -2.75 13.07 -16.24
C LEU A 209 -3.30 14.25 -17.06
N SER A 210 -3.02 15.47 -16.61
CA SER A 210 -3.43 16.70 -17.32
C SER A 210 -2.78 16.82 -18.70
N VAL A 211 -1.50 16.43 -18.81
CA VAL A 211 -0.75 16.42 -20.07
C VAL A 211 -1.31 15.35 -21.02
N LEU A 212 -1.56 14.14 -20.53
CA LEU A 212 -2.17 13.06 -21.31
C LEU A 212 -3.55 13.47 -21.84
N ARG A 213 -4.35 14.13 -21.00
CA ARG A 213 -5.66 14.65 -21.39
C ARG A 213 -5.55 15.68 -22.52
N ALA A 214 -4.64 16.65 -22.39
CA ALA A 214 -4.38 17.67 -23.40
C ALA A 214 -3.92 17.06 -24.74
N ASN A 215 -3.24 15.92 -24.69
CA ASN A 215 -2.78 15.18 -25.88
C ASN A 215 -3.84 14.21 -26.45
N GLY A 216 -5.08 14.24 -25.96
CA GLY A 216 -6.19 13.48 -26.55
C GLY A 216 -6.65 12.25 -25.76
N LEU A 217 -5.94 11.85 -24.71
CA LEU A 217 -6.39 10.73 -23.87
C LEU A 217 -7.73 11.06 -23.20
N ARG A 218 -8.62 10.07 -23.10
CA ARG A 218 -9.96 10.25 -22.50
C ARG A 218 -10.23 9.31 -21.33
N LEU A 219 -9.60 8.14 -21.30
CA LEU A 219 -9.94 7.08 -20.37
C LEU A 219 -8.82 6.83 -19.36
N ALA A 220 -9.21 6.50 -18.13
CA ALA A 220 -8.30 6.01 -17.10
C ALA A 220 -8.93 4.85 -16.32
N ALA A 221 -8.10 3.96 -15.78
CA ALA A 221 -8.52 2.93 -14.84
C ALA A 221 -7.82 3.15 -13.49
N ASN A 222 -8.57 3.27 -12.41
CA ASN A 222 -8.01 3.38 -11.07
C ASN A 222 -7.61 2.00 -10.53
N ALA A 223 -6.32 1.68 -10.48
CA ALA A 223 -5.82 0.40 -10.01
C ALA A 223 -5.24 0.43 -8.59
N VAL A 224 -5.61 1.43 -7.78
CA VAL A 224 -5.35 1.41 -6.34
C VAL A 224 -6.44 0.60 -5.64
N GLY A 225 -6.07 -0.51 -4.99
CA GLY A 225 -7.04 -1.45 -4.39
C GLY A 225 -7.68 -0.98 -3.07
N GLY A 226 -6.97 -0.21 -2.23
CA GLY A 226 -7.56 0.40 -1.03
C GLY A 226 -7.83 -0.52 0.18
N ILE A 227 -7.32 -1.76 0.20
CA ILE A 227 -7.55 -2.75 1.29
C ILE A 227 -7.24 -2.16 2.68
N GLY A 228 -6.09 -1.50 2.84
CA GLY A 228 -5.72 -0.86 4.11
C GLY A 228 -6.45 0.46 4.33
N ASN A 229 -6.63 1.25 3.28
CA ASN A 229 -7.21 2.58 3.35
C ASN A 229 -7.93 2.92 2.03
N VAL A 230 -9.27 2.89 2.06
CA VAL A 230 -10.10 3.24 0.91
C VAL A 230 -9.93 4.69 0.46
N ALA A 231 -9.52 5.60 1.36
CA ALA A 231 -9.33 7.01 1.03
C ALA A 231 -8.25 7.23 -0.04
N LEU A 232 -7.22 6.37 -0.10
CA LEU A 232 -6.21 6.43 -1.17
C LEU A 232 -6.83 6.17 -2.54
N ARG A 233 -7.72 5.17 -2.61
CA ARG A 233 -8.43 4.82 -3.83
C ARG A 233 -9.41 5.91 -4.25
N VAL A 234 -10.17 6.47 -3.29
CA VAL A 234 -11.08 7.61 -3.52
C VAL A 234 -10.31 8.83 -4.03
N LYS A 235 -9.15 9.14 -3.44
CA LYS A 235 -8.28 10.23 -3.87
C LYS A 235 -7.81 10.06 -5.32
N VAL A 236 -7.50 8.84 -5.74
CA VAL A 236 -7.13 8.59 -7.15
C VAL A 236 -8.31 8.81 -8.09
N PHE A 237 -9.53 8.40 -7.72
CA PHE A 237 -10.72 8.73 -8.52
C PHE A 237 -10.94 10.23 -8.65
N GLN A 238 -10.77 10.98 -7.55
CA GLN A 238 -10.86 12.45 -7.56
C GLN A 238 -9.83 13.07 -8.52
N ARG A 239 -8.57 12.64 -8.43
CA ARG A 239 -7.47 13.05 -9.31
C ARG A 239 -7.74 12.78 -10.80
N ILE A 240 -8.28 11.61 -11.11
CA ILE A 240 -8.66 11.26 -12.48
C ILE A 240 -9.77 12.19 -12.98
N ALA A 241 -10.79 12.43 -12.15
CA ALA A 241 -11.92 13.30 -12.48
C ALA A 241 -11.50 14.78 -12.63
N GLU A 242 -10.61 15.28 -11.76
CA GLU A 242 -10.00 16.62 -11.85
C GLU A 242 -9.22 16.81 -13.15
N SER A 243 -8.69 15.73 -13.72
CA SER A 243 -8.02 15.70 -15.03
C SER A 243 -8.99 15.48 -16.20
N GLU A 244 -10.29 15.54 -15.95
CA GLU A 244 -11.38 15.32 -16.92
C GLU A 244 -11.36 13.95 -17.62
N LEU A 245 -10.62 12.99 -17.08
CA LEU A 245 -10.56 11.62 -17.59
C LEU A 245 -11.75 10.81 -17.05
N ILE A 246 -12.21 9.86 -17.84
CA ILE A 246 -13.38 9.04 -17.54
C ILE A 246 -12.93 7.64 -17.16
N CYS A 247 -13.48 7.12 -16.05
CA CYS A 247 -13.30 5.73 -15.67
C CYS A 247 -14.42 4.86 -16.26
N PRO A 248 -14.18 4.02 -17.27
CA PRO A 248 -15.20 3.09 -17.74
C PRO A 248 -15.47 1.99 -16.71
N GLU A 249 -16.56 1.25 -16.90
CA GLU A 249 -16.71 -0.07 -16.29
C GLU A 249 -15.73 -1.06 -16.94
N LEU A 250 -15.09 -1.88 -16.12
CA LEU A 250 -14.19 -2.94 -16.59
C LEU A 250 -14.76 -4.28 -16.14
N VAL A 251 -15.34 -5.01 -17.08
CA VAL A 251 -16.02 -6.29 -16.82
C VAL A 251 -15.30 -7.41 -17.55
N HIS A 252 -14.71 -8.33 -16.79
CA HIS A 252 -14.03 -9.47 -17.37
C HIS A 252 -15.00 -10.34 -18.19
N PRO A 253 -14.62 -10.86 -19.38
CA PRO A 253 -15.53 -11.66 -20.21
C PRO A 253 -16.07 -12.94 -19.58
N SER A 254 -15.38 -13.47 -18.55
CA SER A 254 -15.84 -14.64 -17.79
C SER A 254 -16.71 -14.30 -16.58
N ALA A 255 -16.91 -13.02 -16.27
CA ALA A 255 -17.92 -12.61 -15.29
C ALA A 255 -19.32 -12.76 -15.91
N PHE A 256 -20.29 -13.14 -15.09
CA PHE A 256 -21.68 -13.25 -15.53
C PHE A 256 -22.53 -12.19 -14.85
N LEU A 257 -23.10 -11.29 -15.65
CA LEU A 257 -23.98 -10.22 -15.21
C LEU A 257 -25.36 -10.49 -15.82
N GLU A 258 -26.39 -10.58 -14.98
CA GLU A 258 -27.76 -10.67 -15.48
C GLU A 258 -28.21 -9.35 -16.10
N ALA A 259 -29.10 -9.41 -17.10
CA ALA A 259 -29.43 -8.27 -17.95
C ALA A 259 -30.03 -7.05 -17.20
N SER A 260 -30.66 -7.30 -16.06
CA SER A 260 -31.22 -6.29 -15.18
C SER A 260 -30.21 -5.64 -14.22
N ALA A 261 -29.02 -6.22 -14.07
CA ALA A 261 -28.00 -5.68 -13.18
C ALA A 261 -27.53 -4.30 -13.67
N ARG A 262 -27.31 -3.37 -12.75
CA ARG A 262 -26.90 -2.00 -13.04
C ARG A 262 -25.51 -1.76 -12.49
N ILE A 263 -24.55 -1.53 -13.38
CA ILE A 263 -23.15 -1.30 -13.03
C ILE A 263 -22.81 0.18 -13.29
N SER A 264 -22.22 0.84 -12.30
CA SER A 264 -21.78 2.22 -12.44
C SER A 264 -20.34 2.31 -12.94
N ALA A 265 -19.98 3.48 -13.46
CA ALA A 265 -18.64 3.80 -13.95
C ALA A 265 -17.53 3.51 -12.92
N GLY A 266 -16.30 3.28 -13.40
CA GLY A 266 -15.13 2.96 -12.59
C GLY A 266 -15.16 1.60 -11.87
N THR A 267 -16.25 0.84 -12.00
CA THR A 267 -16.39 -0.48 -11.41
C THR A 267 -15.47 -1.49 -12.08
N GLN A 268 -14.95 -2.42 -11.28
CA GLN A 268 -14.07 -3.50 -11.70
C GLN A 268 -14.73 -4.82 -11.33
N ILE A 269 -15.16 -5.57 -12.35
CA ILE A 269 -15.73 -6.91 -12.19
C ILE A 269 -14.71 -7.92 -12.71
N MET A 270 -14.14 -8.67 -11.77
CA MET A 270 -13.02 -9.58 -12.01
C MET A 270 -13.51 -10.95 -12.54
N PRO A 271 -12.61 -11.85 -12.99
CA PRO A 271 -13.00 -13.13 -13.57
C PRO A 271 -13.94 -13.96 -12.68
N PHE A 272 -14.92 -14.62 -13.30
CA PHE A 272 -15.86 -15.53 -12.64
C PHE A 272 -16.75 -14.91 -11.55
N ALA A 273 -16.77 -13.58 -11.42
CA ALA A 273 -17.74 -12.92 -10.58
C ALA A 273 -19.16 -13.08 -11.14
N TYR A 274 -20.15 -13.15 -10.25
CA TYR A 274 -21.57 -13.20 -10.59
C TYR A 274 -22.28 -11.97 -10.03
N VAL A 275 -23.11 -11.31 -10.85
CA VAL A 275 -23.99 -10.22 -10.44
C VAL A 275 -25.41 -10.52 -10.91
N GLY A 276 -26.31 -10.74 -9.95
CA GLY A 276 -27.67 -11.21 -10.19
C GLY A 276 -28.69 -10.11 -10.48
N SER A 277 -29.94 -10.54 -10.62
CA SER A 277 -31.07 -9.73 -11.07
C SER A 277 -31.29 -8.49 -10.22
N GLU A 278 -31.58 -7.36 -10.87
CA GLU A 278 -31.82 -6.05 -10.23
C GLU A 278 -30.75 -5.59 -9.22
N ALA A 279 -29.57 -6.22 -9.16
CA ALA A 279 -28.48 -5.76 -8.32
C ALA A 279 -27.94 -4.42 -8.82
N VAL A 280 -27.66 -3.51 -7.89
CA VAL A 280 -27.13 -2.16 -8.16
C VAL A 280 -25.73 -2.05 -7.61
N VAL A 281 -24.77 -1.80 -8.50
CA VAL A 281 -23.35 -1.67 -8.17
C VAL A 281 -22.90 -0.23 -8.40
N GLY A 282 -22.54 0.43 -7.31
CA GLY A 282 -22.15 1.85 -7.25
C GLY A 282 -20.84 2.19 -7.92
N PHE A 283 -20.48 3.47 -7.91
CA PHE A 283 -19.30 3.99 -8.59
C PHE A 283 -18.03 3.41 -7.98
N GLY A 284 -17.11 2.98 -8.85
CA GLY A 284 -15.83 2.49 -8.40
C GLY A 284 -15.97 1.30 -7.46
N VAL A 285 -16.91 0.38 -7.63
CA VAL A 285 -16.92 -0.85 -6.82
C VAL A 285 -15.88 -1.85 -7.36
N ILE A 286 -15.36 -2.71 -6.49
CA ILE A 286 -14.59 -3.89 -6.90
C ILE A 286 -15.42 -5.13 -6.56
N VAL A 287 -15.78 -5.92 -7.56
CA VAL A 287 -16.33 -7.27 -7.38
C VAL A 287 -15.25 -8.25 -7.83
N ASN A 288 -14.54 -8.81 -6.86
CA ASN A 288 -13.33 -9.57 -7.13
C ASN A 288 -13.62 -11.02 -7.56
N THR A 289 -12.55 -11.75 -7.89
CA THR A 289 -12.62 -13.06 -8.56
C THR A 289 -13.53 -14.03 -7.82
N GLY A 290 -14.49 -14.59 -8.54
CA GLY A 290 -15.43 -15.59 -8.00
C GLY A 290 -16.38 -15.06 -6.92
N ALA A 291 -16.47 -13.74 -6.71
CA ALA A 291 -17.46 -13.18 -5.78
C ALA A 291 -18.87 -13.26 -6.36
N ILE A 292 -19.86 -13.46 -5.49
CA ILE A 292 -21.27 -13.64 -5.87
C ILE A 292 -22.10 -12.54 -5.23
N ILE A 293 -22.72 -11.71 -6.06
CA ILE A 293 -23.70 -10.69 -5.68
C ILE A 293 -25.06 -11.19 -6.15
N SER A 294 -25.90 -11.65 -5.23
CA SER A 294 -27.24 -12.18 -5.56
C SER A 294 -28.21 -11.07 -5.99
N HIS A 295 -29.44 -11.46 -6.29
CA HIS A 295 -30.51 -10.56 -6.72
C HIS A 295 -30.79 -9.45 -5.69
N ASP A 296 -31.24 -8.29 -6.16
CA ASP A 296 -31.69 -7.14 -5.36
C ASP A 296 -30.64 -6.58 -4.38
N CYS A 297 -29.37 -6.98 -4.51
CA CYS A 297 -28.29 -6.42 -3.70
C CYS A 297 -27.98 -4.98 -4.10
N VAL A 298 -27.58 -4.16 -3.14
CA VAL A 298 -27.13 -2.79 -3.35
C VAL A 298 -25.72 -2.64 -2.80
N LEU A 299 -24.75 -2.36 -3.66
CA LEU A 299 -23.40 -1.98 -3.27
C LEU A 299 -23.22 -0.50 -3.53
N GLU A 300 -22.99 0.28 -2.49
CA GLU A 300 -22.70 1.71 -2.63
C GLU A 300 -21.28 1.96 -3.18
N ASP A 301 -20.95 3.24 -3.40
CA ASP A 301 -19.70 3.64 -4.01
C ASP A 301 -18.49 3.14 -3.22
N TYR A 302 -17.42 2.80 -3.95
CA TYR A 302 -16.12 2.38 -3.42
C TYR A 302 -16.11 1.10 -2.60
N VAL A 303 -17.22 0.34 -2.53
CA VAL A 303 -17.25 -0.97 -1.88
C VAL A 303 -16.22 -1.92 -2.52
N ASN A 304 -15.56 -2.71 -1.69
CA ASN A 304 -14.65 -3.76 -2.13
C ASN A 304 -15.14 -5.13 -1.67
N ILE A 305 -15.64 -5.93 -2.61
CA ILE A 305 -15.97 -7.33 -2.41
C ILE A 305 -14.76 -8.18 -2.79
N SER A 306 -14.10 -8.76 -1.79
CA SER A 306 -12.87 -9.54 -1.99
C SER A 306 -13.15 -10.92 -2.61
N PRO A 307 -12.11 -11.64 -3.09
CA PRO A 307 -12.28 -12.90 -3.79
C PRO A 307 -13.15 -13.92 -3.03
N GLY A 308 -14.07 -14.55 -3.76
CA GLY A 308 -14.94 -15.61 -3.25
C GLY A 308 -15.95 -15.19 -2.16
N ALA A 309 -16.14 -13.90 -1.89
CA ALA A 309 -17.21 -13.46 -1.00
C ALA A 309 -18.60 -13.67 -1.65
N ILE A 310 -19.58 -14.09 -0.86
CA ILE A 310 -20.92 -14.47 -1.30
C ILE A 310 -21.95 -13.67 -0.51
N LEU A 311 -22.73 -12.86 -1.21
CA LEU A 311 -23.83 -12.07 -0.66
C LEU A 311 -25.14 -12.71 -1.11
N ALA A 312 -25.97 -13.13 -0.16
CA ALA A 312 -27.34 -13.55 -0.44
C ALA A 312 -28.19 -12.38 -0.96
N GLY A 313 -29.43 -12.65 -1.39
CA GLY A 313 -30.33 -11.65 -1.94
C GLY A 313 -30.63 -10.47 -1.00
N GLU A 314 -30.92 -9.32 -1.59
CA GLU A 314 -31.35 -8.10 -0.88
C GLU A 314 -30.34 -7.58 0.15
N VAL A 315 -29.06 -7.91 0.03
CA VAL A 315 -28.00 -7.38 0.90
C VAL A 315 -27.64 -5.96 0.49
N HIS A 316 -27.53 -5.05 1.46
CA HIS A 316 -27.08 -3.68 1.24
C HIS A 316 -25.71 -3.46 1.89
N VAL A 317 -24.73 -3.01 1.10
CA VAL A 317 -23.38 -2.70 1.57
C VAL A 317 -23.09 -1.21 1.36
N GLY A 318 -22.86 -0.52 2.47
CA GLY A 318 -22.61 0.93 2.51
C GLY A 318 -21.24 1.33 1.97
N SER A 319 -21.11 2.61 1.61
CA SER A 319 -19.97 3.13 0.87
C SER A 319 -18.62 2.84 1.53
N GLY A 320 -17.63 2.43 0.71
CA GLY A 320 -16.27 2.17 1.14
C GLY A 320 -16.09 0.99 2.10
N ALA A 321 -17.11 0.18 2.32
CA ALA A 321 -17.00 -1.04 3.11
C ALA A 321 -16.12 -2.09 2.41
N LEU A 322 -15.43 -2.89 3.21
CA LEU A 322 -14.56 -3.99 2.77
C LEU A 322 -15.18 -5.31 3.21
N ILE A 323 -15.58 -6.12 2.25
CA ILE A 323 -16.02 -7.50 2.48
C ILE A 323 -14.85 -8.43 2.19
N GLY A 324 -14.34 -9.09 3.22
CA GLY A 324 -13.17 -9.97 3.17
C GLY A 324 -13.36 -11.21 2.31
N MET A 325 -12.25 -11.90 2.01
CA MET A 325 -12.23 -13.09 1.17
C MET A 325 -13.07 -14.21 1.78
N GLY A 326 -13.86 -14.91 0.96
CA GLY A 326 -14.67 -16.05 1.40
C GLY A 326 -15.73 -15.72 2.45
N VAL A 327 -16.06 -14.44 2.66
CA VAL A 327 -17.14 -14.03 3.56
C VAL A 327 -18.48 -14.49 2.99
N THR A 328 -19.39 -14.91 3.87
CA THR A 328 -20.79 -15.15 3.50
C THR A 328 -21.69 -14.15 4.24
N VAL A 329 -22.65 -13.56 3.52
CA VAL A 329 -23.61 -12.61 4.07
C VAL A 329 -25.03 -13.15 3.86
N ASN A 330 -25.81 -13.20 4.95
CA ASN A 330 -27.17 -13.71 4.93
C ASN A 330 -28.14 -12.73 4.24
N LEU A 331 -29.31 -13.24 3.84
CA LEU A 331 -30.34 -12.49 3.14
C LEU A 331 -30.72 -11.21 3.92
N GLN A 332 -30.97 -10.10 3.19
CA GLN A 332 -31.50 -8.83 3.74
C GLN A 332 -30.61 -8.11 4.76
N VAL A 333 -29.35 -8.54 4.94
CA VAL A 333 -28.42 -7.88 5.86
C VAL A 333 -27.98 -6.52 5.33
N ARG A 334 -27.92 -5.53 6.23
CA ARG A 334 -27.33 -4.22 5.99
C ARG A 334 -25.95 -4.12 6.61
N ILE A 335 -24.93 -3.86 5.80
CA ILE A 335 -23.55 -3.61 6.23
C ILE A 335 -23.28 -2.11 6.09
N GLY A 336 -23.00 -1.44 7.20
CA GLY A 336 -22.80 0.01 7.22
C GLY A 336 -21.54 0.47 6.49
N SER A 337 -21.53 1.75 6.12
CA SER A 337 -20.43 2.41 5.41
C SER A 337 -19.10 2.29 6.15
N GLY A 338 -18.03 2.00 5.40
CA GLY A 338 -16.68 1.79 5.91
C GLY A 338 -16.51 0.60 6.85
N ALA A 339 -17.53 -0.26 7.04
CA ALA A 339 -17.38 -1.48 7.80
C ALA A 339 -16.34 -2.41 7.16
N ARG A 340 -15.64 -3.18 8.00
CA ARG A 340 -14.58 -4.10 7.58
C ARG A 340 -14.92 -5.50 8.07
N ILE A 341 -15.26 -6.37 7.13
CA ILE A 341 -15.58 -7.76 7.41
C ILE A 341 -14.34 -8.61 7.16
N GLY A 342 -13.79 -9.20 8.23
CA GLY A 342 -12.62 -10.06 8.12
C GLY A 342 -12.86 -11.28 7.26
N ASN A 343 -11.79 -11.78 6.63
CA ASN A 343 -11.85 -12.95 5.75
C ASN A 343 -12.52 -14.16 6.45
N GLY A 344 -13.34 -14.91 5.70
CA GLY A 344 -14.00 -16.11 6.16
C GLY A 344 -15.08 -15.89 7.22
N ALA A 345 -15.46 -14.65 7.52
CA ALA A 345 -16.56 -14.39 8.45
C ALA A 345 -17.92 -14.76 7.85
N THR A 346 -18.88 -15.10 8.71
CA THR A 346 -20.29 -15.35 8.35
C THR A 346 -21.18 -14.28 8.98
N VAL A 347 -21.73 -13.38 8.17
CA VAL A 347 -22.55 -12.25 8.61
C VAL A 347 -24.03 -12.63 8.56
N LYS A 348 -24.67 -12.76 9.72
CA LYS A 348 -26.06 -13.21 9.87
C LYS A 348 -27.05 -12.09 10.20
N ALA A 349 -26.55 -10.92 10.59
CA ALA A 349 -27.35 -9.75 10.93
C ALA A 349 -26.61 -8.46 10.58
N ASP A 350 -27.30 -7.33 10.67
CA ASP A 350 -26.77 -6.01 10.34
C ASP A 350 -25.45 -5.69 11.04
N VAL A 351 -24.57 -5.03 10.31
CA VAL A 351 -23.25 -4.58 10.78
C VAL A 351 -23.27 -3.06 10.82
N PRO A 352 -23.00 -2.42 11.97
CA PRO A 352 -22.94 -0.97 12.07
C PRO A 352 -21.86 -0.35 11.18
N GLU A 353 -22.00 0.94 10.87
CA GLU A 353 -20.98 1.71 10.16
C GLU A 353 -19.62 1.65 10.88
N GLN A 354 -18.53 1.62 10.09
CA GLN A 354 -17.15 1.54 10.58
C GLN A 354 -16.84 0.34 11.50
N ALA A 355 -17.77 -0.60 11.69
CA ALA A 355 -17.56 -1.75 12.55
C ALA A 355 -16.55 -2.71 11.92
N VAL A 356 -15.83 -3.43 12.78
CA VAL A 356 -14.86 -4.46 12.37
C VAL A 356 -15.37 -5.81 12.83
N VAL A 357 -15.69 -6.69 11.87
CA VAL A 357 -16.01 -8.09 12.14
C VAL A 357 -14.73 -8.92 12.06
N ARG A 358 -14.48 -9.75 13.06
CA ARG A 358 -13.26 -10.53 13.16
C ARG A 358 -13.21 -11.59 12.05
N ALA A 359 -12.01 -11.85 11.53
CA ALA A 359 -11.82 -12.91 10.54
C ALA A 359 -12.22 -14.28 11.12
N GLY A 360 -12.89 -15.09 10.30
CA GLY A 360 -13.34 -16.44 10.65
C GLY A 360 -14.47 -16.53 11.69
N SER A 361 -15.04 -15.41 12.14
CA SER A 361 -16.13 -15.43 13.13
C SER A 361 -17.51 -15.38 12.48
N ALA A 362 -18.54 -15.81 13.23
CA ALA A 362 -19.93 -15.45 12.93
C ALA A 362 -20.24 -14.06 13.49
N TRP A 363 -21.09 -13.29 12.80
CA TRP A 363 -21.62 -12.01 13.28
C TRP A 363 -23.15 -12.03 13.36
N PRO A 364 -23.77 -11.65 14.49
CA PRO A 364 -23.12 -11.42 15.78
C PRO A 364 -22.51 -12.73 16.31
N VAL A 365 -21.57 -12.58 17.25
CA VAL A 365 -20.86 -13.70 17.90
C VAL A 365 -21.83 -14.53 18.73
#